data_AF-A0A2D1VDQ0-F1
#
_entry.id   AF-A0A2D1VDQ0-F1
#
_cell.length_a   1.000
_cell.length_b   1.000
_cell.length_c   1.000
_cell.angle_alpha   90.00
_cell.angle_beta   90.00
_cell.angle_gamma   90.00
#
_symmetry.space_group_name_H-M   'P 1'
#
loop_
_entity.id
_entity.type
_entity.pdbx_description
1 polymer ?
#
loop_
_entity_poly.entity_id
_entity_poly.type
_entity_poly.pdbx_seq_one_letter_code
_entity_poly.pdbx_strand_id
1 'polypeptide(L)'
;TLPESIGNLTGLERLDLKGCFTLQRLSNSLGNLRGLQSLILSGCYSLQRLPDSIENLTSLRTLHLACCSNLEMLPNVGNLTSLRTLHLACCSSLQMVPNVEHLSSLEYLNVSQCSKLQWGAGVVEQLRQQLEESCFIEEGWQE
;
A
#
# COMPACT_ATOMS: atom_id res chain seq x y z
N THR A 1 16.70 -6.77 4.99
CA THR A 1 15.66 -6.18 5.87
C THR A 1 15.99 -4.70 6.03
N LEU A 2 14.99 -3.87 6.28
CA LEU A 2 15.22 -2.46 6.64
C LEU A 2 15.61 -2.37 8.13
N PRO A 3 16.66 -1.62 8.53
CA PRO A 3 17.10 -1.57 9.92
C PRO A 3 16.18 -0.72 10.79
N GLU A 4 16.14 -1.02 12.10
CA GLU A 4 15.30 -0.27 13.07
C GLU A 4 15.68 1.21 13.21
N SER A 5 16.92 1.58 12.86
CA SER A 5 17.37 2.97 12.89
C SER A 5 16.63 3.89 11.91
N ILE A 6 15.90 3.34 10.91
CA ILE A 6 15.12 4.15 9.97
C ILE A 6 14.09 5.02 10.71
N GLY A 7 13.48 4.52 11.78
CA GLY A 7 12.44 5.24 12.52
C GLY A 7 12.95 6.48 13.27
N ASN A 8 14.27 6.68 13.34
CA ASN A 8 14.87 7.89 13.92
C ASN A 8 14.86 9.08 12.95
N LEU A 9 14.58 8.84 11.66
CA LEU A 9 14.52 9.88 10.64
C LEU A 9 13.16 10.59 10.66
N THR A 10 12.76 11.16 11.80
CA THR A 10 11.40 11.69 12.02
C THR A 10 10.97 12.81 11.06
N GLY A 11 11.92 13.49 10.41
CA GLY A 11 11.67 14.47 9.35
C GLY A 11 11.66 13.90 7.92
N LEU A 12 11.74 12.58 7.75
CA LEU A 12 11.73 11.94 6.43
C LEU A 12 10.33 12.00 5.81
N GLU A 13 10.20 12.68 4.67
CA GLU A 13 8.93 12.78 3.94
C GLU A 13 8.82 11.75 2.81
N ARG A 14 9.95 11.24 2.30
CA ARG A 14 10.00 10.26 1.23
C ARG A 14 11.02 9.16 1.52
N LEU A 15 10.57 7.91 1.42
CA LEU A 15 11.40 6.73 1.48
C LEU A 15 11.25 5.95 0.17
N ASP A 16 12.33 5.86 -0.59
CA ASP A 16 12.38 5.15 -1.87
C ASP A 16 13.30 3.94 -1.75
N LEU A 17 12.69 2.75 -1.89
CA LEU A 17 13.30 1.43 -1.84
C LEU A 17 12.96 0.65 -3.13
N LYS A 18 12.65 1.36 -4.21
CA LYS A 18 12.32 0.76 -5.50
C LYS A 18 13.42 -0.20 -5.95
N GLY A 19 13.02 -1.40 -6.36
CA GLY A 19 13.93 -2.41 -6.89
C GLY A 19 14.86 -3.04 -5.86
N CYS A 20 14.60 -2.91 -4.56
CA CYS A 20 15.31 -3.68 -3.55
C CYS A 20 14.87 -5.16 -3.58
N PHE A 21 15.34 -5.90 -4.58
CA PHE A 21 14.87 -7.25 -4.91
C PHE A 21 15.02 -8.27 -3.77
N THR A 22 15.98 -8.06 -2.86
CA THR A 22 16.27 -8.92 -1.70
C THR A 22 15.60 -8.46 -0.40
N LEU A 23 14.85 -7.35 -0.43
CA LEU A 23 14.18 -6.81 0.76
C LEU A 23 13.00 -7.69 1.15
N GLN A 24 13.16 -8.47 2.22
CA GLN A 24 12.11 -9.39 2.69
C GLN A 24 11.11 -8.76 3.66
N ARG A 25 11.57 -7.79 4.47
CA ARG A 25 10.79 -7.17 5.55
C ARG A 25 11.25 -5.73 5.80
N LEU A 26 10.31 -4.87 6.17
CA LEU A 26 10.58 -3.57 6.78
C LEU A 26 10.58 -3.71 8.32
N SER A 27 11.19 -2.75 9.01
CA SER A 27 11.21 -2.68 10.47
C SER A 27 9.91 -2.10 11.04
N ASN A 28 9.56 -2.46 12.27
CA ASN A 28 8.37 -1.89 12.95
C ASN A 28 8.57 -0.41 13.33
N SER A 29 9.81 0.04 13.47
CA SER A 29 10.14 1.47 13.62
C SER A 29 9.75 2.33 12.42
N LEU A 30 9.40 1.75 11.26
CA LEU A 30 8.87 2.51 10.13
C LEU A 30 7.68 3.38 10.54
N GLY A 31 6.80 2.88 11.40
CA GLY A 31 5.64 3.63 11.91
C GLY A 31 5.99 4.89 12.73
N ASN A 32 7.25 5.09 13.13
CA ASN A 32 7.70 6.32 13.79
C ASN A 32 7.81 7.50 12.81
N LEU A 33 7.85 7.24 11.50
CA LEU A 33 7.97 8.24 10.45
C LEU A 33 6.64 8.93 10.16
N ARG A 34 6.03 9.56 11.17
CA ARG A 34 4.68 10.16 11.08
C ARG A 34 4.57 11.26 10.02
N GLY A 35 5.68 11.87 9.62
CA GLY A 35 5.77 12.85 8.53
C GLY A 35 5.97 12.25 7.13
N LEU A 36 6.08 10.92 7.01
CA LEU A 36 6.31 10.27 5.73
C LEU A 36 5.08 10.45 4.83
N GLN A 37 5.30 11.03 3.64
CA GLN A 37 4.27 11.28 2.64
C GLN A 37 4.34 10.29 1.47
N SER A 38 5.52 9.72 1.19
CA SER A 38 5.71 8.81 0.06
C SER A 38 6.59 7.62 0.45
N LEU A 39 6.04 6.42 0.28
CA LEU A 39 6.73 5.14 0.47
C LEU A 39 6.72 4.36 -0.85
N ILE A 40 7.90 4.19 -1.45
CA ILE A 40 8.07 3.51 -2.73
C ILE A 40 8.82 2.20 -2.53
N LEU A 41 8.15 1.09 -2.82
CA LEU A 41 8.63 -0.28 -2.67
C LEU A 41 8.47 -1.09 -3.97
N SER A 42 8.14 -0.43 -5.08
CA SER A 42 7.90 -1.11 -6.36
C SER A 42 9.07 -2.01 -6.77
N GLY A 43 8.79 -3.22 -7.21
CA GLY A 43 9.79 -4.21 -7.60
C GLY A 43 10.54 -4.86 -6.42
N CYS A 44 10.08 -4.73 -5.17
CA CYS A 44 10.62 -5.52 -4.06
C CYS A 44 10.07 -6.95 -4.08
N TYR A 45 10.51 -7.77 -5.03
CA TYR A 45 9.97 -9.11 -5.26
C TYR A 45 10.01 -10.04 -4.03
N SER A 46 11.03 -9.92 -3.18
CA SER A 46 11.16 -10.75 -1.96
C SER A 46 10.31 -10.26 -0.78
N LEU A 47 9.65 -9.10 -0.87
CA LEU A 47 8.90 -8.52 0.23
C LEU A 47 7.65 -9.35 0.52
N GLN A 48 7.56 -9.92 1.72
CA GLN A 48 6.47 -10.83 2.08
C GLN A 48 5.30 -10.13 2.78
N ARG A 49 5.61 -9.14 3.63
CA ARG A 49 4.65 -8.39 4.45
C ARG A 49 5.17 -6.99 4.74
N LEU A 50 4.25 -6.06 4.94
CA LEU A 50 4.53 -4.77 5.59
C LEU A 50 4.34 -4.92 7.12
N PRO A 51 5.02 -4.10 7.92
CA PRO A 51 4.84 -4.10 9.37
C PRO A 51 3.50 -3.47 9.74
N ASP A 52 2.81 -3.98 10.77
CA ASP A 52 1.50 -3.45 11.22
C ASP A 52 1.58 -1.96 11.59
N SER A 53 2.73 -1.53 12.09
CA SER A 53 3.06 -0.12 12.39
C SER A 53 2.88 0.85 11.21
N ILE A 54 2.72 0.36 9.98
CA ILE A 54 2.45 1.22 8.82
C ILE A 54 1.17 2.03 9.03
N GLU A 55 0.20 1.54 9.81
CA GLU A 55 -1.04 2.25 10.14
C GLU A 55 -0.80 3.59 10.85
N ASN A 56 0.38 3.78 11.44
CA ASN A 56 0.79 5.03 12.10
C ASN A 56 1.26 6.12 11.12
N LEU A 57 1.44 5.80 9.83
CA LEU A 57 1.87 6.74 8.80
C LEU A 57 0.71 7.60 8.30
N THR A 58 0.07 8.33 9.20
CA THR A 58 -1.18 9.07 8.90
C THR A 58 -0.99 10.22 7.89
N SER A 59 0.25 10.67 7.65
CA SER A 59 0.59 11.66 6.60
C SER A 59 0.87 11.02 5.23
N LEU A 60 0.86 9.69 5.12
CA LEU A 60 1.21 8.99 3.89
C LEU A 60 0.18 9.27 2.81
N ARG A 61 0.64 9.79 1.67
CA ARG A 61 -0.17 10.13 0.50
C ARG A 61 0.01 9.11 -0.62
N THR A 62 1.19 8.52 -0.72
CA THR A 62 1.56 7.61 -1.80
C THR A 62 2.20 6.35 -1.25
N LEU A 63 1.60 5.20 -1.57
CA LEU A 63 2.15 3.88 -1.30
C LEU A 63 2.26 3.10 -2.62
N HIS A 64 3.49 2.90 -3.09
CA HIS A 64 3.78 2.16 -4.32
C HIS A 64 4.38 0.80 -3.99
N LEU A 65 3.67 -0.26 -4.33
CA LEU A 65 4.02 -1.67 -4.10
C LEU A 65 3.95 -2.51 -5.38
N ALA A 66 3.81 -1.87 -6.54
CA ALA A 66 3.73 -2.58 -7.81
C ALA A 66 4.90 -3.58 -8.00
N CYS A 67 4.60 -4.76 -8.52
CA CYS A 67 5.54 -5.86 -8.72
C CYS A 67 6.16 -6.44 -7.43
N CYS A 68 5.50 -6.34 -6.28
CA CYS A 68 5.87 -7.08 -5.06
C CYS A 68 5.24 -8.48 -5.07
N SER A 69 5.75 -9.37 -5.92
CA SER A 69 5.12 -10.67 -6.23
C SER A 69 4.97 -11.64 -5.05
N ASN A 70 5.77 -11.52 -3.99
CA ASN A 70 5.68 -12.36 -2.78
C ASN A 70 4.87 -11.71 -1.65
N LEU A 71 4.32 -10.51 -1.86
CA LEU A 71 3.50 -9.83 -0.86
C LEU A 71 2.14 -10.54 -0.78
N GLU A 72 1.85 -11.17 0.35
CA GLU A 72 0.64 -11.99 0.51
C GLU A 72 -0.56 -11.20 1.03
N MET A 73 -0.31 -10.25 1.94
CA MET A 73 -1.35 -9.42 2.56
C MET A 73 -0.82 -8.04 2.89
N LEU A 74 -1.69 -7.05 2.83
CA LEU A 74 -1.46 -5.77 3.50
C LEU A 74 -1.92 -5.83 4.97
N PRO A 75 -1.22 -5.14 5.88
CA PRO A 75 -1.75 -4.89 7.22
C PRO A 75 -2.96 -3.95 7.16
N ASN A 76 -3.52 -3.59 8.30
CA ASN A 76 -4.60 -2.61 8.36
C ASN A 76 -4.16 -1.26 7.74
N VAL A 77 -4.80 -0.88 6.63
CA VAL A 77 -4.53 0.41 5.97
C VAL A 77 -5.59 1.47 6.27
N GLY A 78 -6.68 1.14 6.97
CA GLY A 78 -7.80 2.05 7.17
C GLY A 78 -7.47 3.34 7.92
N ASN A 79 -6.36 3.37 8.66
CA ASN A 79 -5.88 4.57 9.36
C ASN A 79 -5.05 5.52 8.47
N LEU A 80 -4.73 5.12 7.24
CA LEU A 80 -4.00 5.93 6.27
C LEU A 80 -4.94 6.93 5.58
N THR A 81 -5.63 7.76 6.36
CA THR A 81 -6.69 8.65 5.88
C THR A 81 -6.22 9.73 4.91
N SER A 82 -4.91 10.01 4.85
CA SER A 82 -4.30 10.91 3.86
C SER A 82 -3.88 10.22 2.55
N LEU A 83 -4.02 8.89 2.45
CA LEU A 83 -3.53 8.12 1.31
C LEU A 83 -4.38 8.42 0.08
N ARG A 84 -3.73 8.94 -0.97
CA ARG A 84 -4.34 9.26 -2.26
C ARG A 84 -4.04 8.22 -3.32
N THR A 85 -2.88 7.58 -3.23
CA THR A 85 -2.40 6.64 -4.25
C THR A 85 -1.97 5.34 -3.60
N LEU A 86 -2.64 4.25 -3.94
CA LEU A 86 -2.28 2.87 -3.61
C LEU A 86 -2.06 2.07 -4.89
N HIS A 87 -0.80 1.78 -5.21
CA HIS A 87 -0.43 1.07 -6.43
C HIS A 87 0.11 -0.32 -6.11
N LEU A 88 -0.68 -1.35 -6.40
CA LEU A 88 -0.45 -2.77 -6.10
C LEU A 88 -0.36 -3.64 -7.36
N ALA A 89 -0.25 -3.05 -8.55
CA ALA A 89 -0.23 -3.80 -9.81
C ALA A 89 0.83 -4.93 -9.79
N CYS A 90 0.52 -6.06 -10.41
CA CYS A 90 1.41 -7.22 -10.53
C CYS A 90 1.85 -7.83 -9.17
N CYS A 91 1.06 -7.68 -8.10
CA CYS A 91 1.25 -8.40 -6.84
C CYS A 91 0.51 -9.76 -6.88
N SER A 92 1.07 -10.72 -7.62
CA SER A 92 0.41 -12.00 -7.92
C SER A 92 0.11 -12.90 -6.71
N SER A 93 0.78 -12.69 -5.57
CA SER A 93 0.51 -13.43 -4.33
C SER A 93 -0.44 -12.73 -3.36
N LEU A 94 -0.83 -11.48 -3.65
CA LEU A 94 -1.66 -10.69 -2.76
C LEU A 94 -3.07 -11.28 -2.70
N GLN A 95 -3.53 -11.60 -1.50
CA GLN A 95 -4.82 -12.24 -1.26
C GLN A 95 -5.86 -11.25 -0.73
N MET A 96 -5.45 -10.24 0.04
CA MET A 96 -6.37 -9.32 0.70
C MET A 96 -5.74 -7.94 0.94
N VAL A 97 -6.58 -6.91 0.86
CA VAL A 97 -6.29 -5.55 1.33
C VAL A 97 -7.37 -5.15 2.36
N PRO A 98 -7.13 -5.32 3.67
CA PRO A 98 -8.14 -5.07 4.69
C PRO A 98 -8.39 -3.57 4.92
N ASN A 99 -9.65 -3.19 5.15
CA ASN A 99 -10.08 -1.82 5.48
C ASN A 99 -9.70 -0.76 4.43
N VAL A 100 -9.59 -1.15 3.16
CA VAL A 100 -9.33 -0.24 2.04
C VAL A 100 -10.47 0.76 1.85
N GLU A 101 -11.69 0.36 2.19
CA GLU A 101 -12.93 1.13 2.15
C GLU A 101 -12.94 2.31 3.14
N HIS A 102 -12.01 2.33 4.11
CA HIS A 102 -11.85 3.44 5.04
C HIS A 102 -10.85 4.51 4.55
N LEU A 103 -10.20 4.29 3.40
CA LEU A 103 -9.26 5.24 2.82
C LEU A 103 -10.00 6.41 2.17
N SER A 104 -10.57 7.31 2.97
CA SER A 104 -11.46 8.38 2.50
C SER A 104 -10.85 9.40 1.53
N SER A 105 -9.52 9.53 1.49
CA SER A 105 -8.81 10.40 0.54
C SER A 105 -8.28 9.66 -0.69
N LEU A 106 -8.61 8.37 -0.87
CA LEU A 106 -8.06 7.57 -1.96
C LEU A 106 -8.60 8.05 -3.30
N GLU A 107 -7.69 8.44 -4.19
CA GLU A 107 -7.97 8.94 -5.54
C GLU A 107 -7.56 7.91 -6.60
N TYR A 108 -6.58 7.06 -6.28
CA TYR A 108 -6.05 6.04 -7.19
C TYR A 108 -5.80 4.73 -6.48
N LEU A 109 -6.42 3.67 -6.99
CA LEU A 109 -6.19 2.29 -6.60
C LEU A 109 -5.96 1.44 -7.83
N ASN A 110 -4.77 0.82 -7.93
CA ASN A 110 -4.48 -0.12 -9.00
C ASN A 110 -4.08 -1.46 -8.42
N VAL A 111 -4.91 -2.47 -8.68
CA VAL A 111 -4.73 -3.87 -8.30
C VAL A 111 -4.65 -4.79 -9.52
N SER A 112 -4.33 -4.23 -10.70
CA SER A 112 -4.23 -5.00 -11.94
C SER A 112 -3.22 -6.13 -11.79
N GLN A 113 -3.52 -7.29 -12.37
CA GLN A 113 -2.67 -8.49 -12.29
C GLN A 113 -2.41 -9.01 -10.84
N CYS A 114 -3.28 -8.67 -9.88
CA CYS A 114 -3.34 -9.33 -8.57
C CYS A 114 -4.24 -10.57 -8.63
N SER A 115 -3.78 -11.64 -9.29
CA SER A 115 -4.61 -12.82 -9.62
C SER A 115 -5.18 -13.61 -8.44
N LYS A 116 -4.67 -13.41 -7.22
CA LYS A 116 -5.15 -14.07 -6.00
C LYS A 116 -5.98 -13.14 -5.10
N LEU A 117 -6.13 -11.88 -5.48
CA LEU A 117 -6.78 -10.89 -4.64
C LEU A 117 -8.27 -11.20 -4.53
N GLN A 118 -8.75 -11.28 -3.31
CA GLN A 118 -10.16 -11.42 -2.98
C GLN A 118 -10.61 -10.16 -2.24
N TRP A 119 -11.84 -9.74 -2.54
CA TRP A 119 -12.47 -8.60 -1.89
C TRP A 119 -13.49 -9.07 -0.86
N GLY A 120 -13.64 -8.28 0.21
CA GLY A 120 -14.77 -8.42 1.11
C GLY A 120 -16.08 -8.09 0.40
N ALA A 121 -17.19 -8.66 0.88
CA ALA A 121 -18.51 -8.38 0.33
C ALA A 121 -18.81 -6.88 0.37
N GLY A 122 -19.22 -6.30 -0.77
CA GLY A 122 -19.56 -4.88 -0.89
C GLY A 122 -18.38 -3.92 -1.01
N VAL A 123 -17.14 -4.35 -0.74
CA VAL A 123 -15.95 -3.47 -0.79
C VAL A 123 -15.71 -2.92 -2.19
N VAL A 124 -15.84 -3.75 -3.23
CA VAL A 124 -15.63 -3.31 -4.63
C VAL A 124 -16.62 -2.22 -5.01
N GLU A 125 -17.89 -2.36 -4.64
CA GLU A 125 -18.94 -1.40 -4.96
C GLU A 125 -18.73 -0.07 -4.23
N GLN A 126 -18.34 -0.13 -2.96
CA GLN A 126 -17.96 1.07 -2.18
C GLN A 126 -16.77 1.79 -2.81
N LEU A 127 -15.73 1.07 -3.19
CA LEU A 127 -14.54 1.65 -3.83
C LEU A 127 -14.88 2.26 -5.19
N ARG A 128 -15.74 1.62 -5.99
CA ARG A 128 -16.20 2.16 -7.27
C ARG A 128 -16.89 3.51 -7.07
N GLN A 129 -17.86 3.58 -6.17
CA GLN A 129 -18.56 4.83 -5.86
C GLN A 129 -17.59 5.93 -5.39
N GLN A 130 -16.66 5.59 -4.49
CA GLN A 130 -15.69 6.56 -3.98
C GLN A 130 -14.71 7.07 -5.07
N LEU A 131 -14.22 6.19 -5.93
CA LEU A 131 -13.21 6.53 -6.94
C LEU A 131 -13.81 7.18 -8.19
N GLU A 132 -15.06 6.84 -8.56
CA GLU A 132 -15.80 7.53 -9.63
C GLU A 132 -16.08 8.99 -9.27
N GLU A 133 -16.38 9.29 -8.01
CA GLU A 133 -16.49 10.68 -7.51
C GLU A 133 -15.14 11.42 -7.53
N SER A 134 -14.02 10.69 -7.54
CA SER A 134 -12.66 11.22 -7.46
C SER A 134 -11.96 11.44 -8.80
N CYS A 135 -12.64 11.24 -9.94
CA CYS A 135 -12.18 11.53 -11.32
C CYS A 135 -11.03 10.66 -11.91
N PHE A 136 -11.01 9.33 -11.75
CA PHE A 136 -10.12 8.50 -12.59
C PHE A 136 -10.69 7.11 -12.94
N ILE A 137 -10.77 6.82 -14.24
CA ILE A 137 -11.14 5.51 -14.81
C ILE A 137 -9.85 4.83 -15.28
N GLU A 138 -9.50 3.67 -14.70
CA GLU A 138 -8.65 2.69 -15.38
C GLU A 138 -9.44 1.37 -15.45
N GLU A 139 -9.73 0.93 -16.68
CA GLU A 139 -10.47 -0.30 -16.95
C GLU A 139 -9.66 -1.52 -16.48
N GLY A 140 -10.09 -2.14 -15.40
CA GLY A 140 -9.45 -3.35 -14.88
C GLY A 140 -10.22 -4.10 -13.78
N TRP A 141 -11.45 -3.70 -13.48
CA TRP A 141 -12.28 -4.38 -12.49
C TRP A 141 -13.06 -5.51 -13.18
N GLN A 142 -12.40 -6.63 -13.47
CA GLN A 142 -13.12 -7.80 -13.97
C GLN A 142 -13.92 -8.48 -12.85
N GLU A 143 -15.15 -8.86 -13.23
CA GLU A 143 -16.13 -9.63 -12.46
C GLU A 143 -15.65 -11.03 -12.08
#